data_AF-A0A6C7VB57-F1
#
_entry.id   AF-A0A6C7VB57-F1
#
_cell.length_a   1.000
_cell.length_b   1.000
_cell.length_c   1.000
_cell.angle_alpha   90.00
_cell.angle_beta   90.00
_cell.angle_gamma   90.00
#
_symmetry.space_group_name_H-M   'P 1'
#
loop_
_entity.id
_entity.type
_entity.pdbx_description
1 polymer ?
#
loop_
_entity_poly.entity_id
_entity_poly.type
_entity_poly.pdbx_seq_one_letter_code
_entity_poly.pdbx_strand_id
1 'polypeptide(L)'
;ERYKYLAIRSGLRSVVIDIPYDAYANVDEKGYLINEEYAYIYDEVNNNKETLKSSLFRQEWGIAAGILGKPEYFVRSKNHGFNARMIQCFILYIQLTGGGYEELGIKRGIYNYADNLLEIGIGMAGIHKNPLRAKLVKDLAKTIQPDEFGMLPFIDEI
;
A
#
# COMPACT_ATOMS: atom_id res chain seq x y z
N GLU A 1 4.92 1.11 -15.12
CA GLU A 1 4.51 2.53 -15.04
C GLU A 1 3.38 2.79 -14.04
N ARG A 2 2.19 2.18 -14.19
CA ARG A 2 1.07 2.31 -13.25
C ARG A 2 1.46 2.17 -11.77
N TYR A 3 2.24 1.14 -11.45
CA TYR A 3 2.70 0.90 -10.07
C TYR A 3 3.51 2.08 -9.52
N LYS A 4 4.55 2.50 -10.27
CA LYS A 4 5.41 3.64 -9.93
C LYS A 4 4.58 4.91 -9.71
N TYR A 5 3.62 5.18 -10.59
CA TYR A 5 2.68 6.30 -10.45
C TYR A 5 1.91 6.25 -9.13
N LEU A 6 1.24 5.13 -8.83
CA LEU A 6 0.46 4.95 -7.61
C LEU A 6 1.31 5.07 -6.33
N ALA A 7 2.50 4.45 -6.34
CA ALA A 7 3.43 4.53 -5.21
C ALA A 7 3.92 5.97 -4.96
N ILE A 8 4.22 6.74 -6.02
CA ILE A 8 4.61 8.15 -5.89
C ILE A 8 3.44 8.99 -5.36
N ARG A 9 2.24 8.84 -5.93
CA ARG A 9 1.04 9.60 -5.56
C ARG A 9 0.59 9.35 -4.13
N SER A 10 0.77 8.13 -3.62
CA SER A 10 0.45 7.78 -2.23
C SER A 10 1.23 8.58 -1.18
N GLY A 11 2.33 9.23 -1.57
CA GLY A 11 3.23 9.94 -0.66
C GLY A 11 4.06 9.02 0.24
N LEU A 12 3.89 7.70 0.14
CA LEU A 12 4.60 6.74 0.98
C LEU A 12 6.11 6.75 0.67
N ARG A 13 6.93 6.84 1.73
CA ARG A 13 8.39 6.80 1.66
C ARG A 13 8.92 5.75 2.62
N SER A 14 9.99 5.09 2.20
CA SER A 14 10.80 4.25 3.09
C SER A 14 11.50 5.14 4.13
N VAL A 15 11.60 4.64 5.36
CA VAL A 15 12.37 5.28 6.45
C VAL A 15 13.67 4.52 6.77
N VAL A 16 13.88 3.37 6.13
CA VAL A 16 15.04 2.49 6.37
C VAL A 16 16.12 2.62 5.30
N ILE A 17 15.74 3.11 4.12
CA ILE A 17 16.62 3.35 2.99
C ILE A 17 16.00 4.40 2.07
N ASP A 18 16.82 5.29 1.53
CA ASP A 18 16.39 6.22 0.49
C ASP A 18 16.25 5.49 -0.85
N ILE A 19 15.07 5.61 -1.46
CA ILE A 19 14.76 4.96 -2.73
C ILE A 19 14.48 6.07 -3.75
N PRO A 20 15.30 6.23 -4.80
CA PRO A 20 15.03 7.18 -5.88
C PRO A 20 13.81 6.72 -6.66
N TYR A 21 13.06 7.67 -7.26
CA TYR A 21 11.86 7.33 -8.02
C TYR A 21 12.14 6.38 -9.19
N ASP A 22 13.33 6.41 -9.75
CA ASP A 22 13.70 5.52 -10.85
C ASP A 22 13.87 4.06 -10.42
N ALA A 23 14.08 3.80 -9.13
CA ALA A 23 14.04 2.47 -8.55
C ALA A 23 12.61 2.00 -8.19
N TYR A 24 11.58 2.84 -8.27
CA TYR A 24 10.22 2.44 -7.87
C TYR A 24 9.66 1.47 -8.90
N ALA A 25 9.32 0.26 -8.44
CA ALA A 25 8.80 -0.82 -9.30
C ALA A 25 9.60 -1.01 -10.60
N ASN A 26 10.93 -0.90 -10.52
CA ASN A 26 11.88 -1.17 -11.59
C ASN A 26 12.05 -2.70 -11.84
N VAL A 27 10.92 -3.41 -11.87
CA VAL A 27 10.85 -4.86 -12.10
C VAL A 27 9.78 -5.16 -13.14
N ASP A 28 10.00 -6.23 -13.90
CA ASP A 28 9.02 -6.77 -14.85
C ASP A 28 7.91 -7.54 -14.11
N GLU A 29 6.93 -8.07 -14.86
CA GLU A 29 5.80 -8.83 -14.32
C GLU A 29 6.23 -10.13 -13.63
N LYS A 30 7.45 -10.63 -13.88
CA LYS A 30 8.02 -11.81 -13.24
C LYS A 30 8.88 -11.45 -12.02
N GLY A 31 9.08 -10.17 -11.75
CA GLY A 31 9.87 -9.64 -10.65
C GLY A 31 11.37 -9.51 -10.93
N TYR A 32 11.80 -9.59 -12.20
CA TYR A 32 13.18 -9.36 -12.60
C TYR A 32 13.44 -7.88 -12.83
N LEU A 33 14.65 -7.41 -12.50
CA LEU A 33 15.03 -6.01 -12.70
C LEU A 33 14.99 -5.63 -14.19
N ILE A 34 14.38 -4.48 -14.49
CA ILE A 34 14.37 -3.91 -15.85
C ILE A 34 15.69 -3.17 -16.13
N ASN A 35 16.24 -2.51 -15.10
CA ASN A 35 17.54 -1.83 -15.13
C ASN A 35 18.33 -2.17 -13.86
N GLU A 36 19.61 -2.48 -13.99
CA GLU A 36 20.48 -2.87 -12.87
C GLU A 36 21.11 -1.69 -12.11
N GLU A 37 20.95 -0.45 -12.58
CA GLU A 37 21.50 0.77 -11.95
C GLU A 37 21.23 0.83 -10.43
N TYR A 38 20.06 0.36 -9.99
CA TYR A 38 19.62 0.35 -8.60
C TYR A 38 19.54 -1.04 -7.97
N ALA A 39 20.18 -2.06 -8.56
CA ALA A 39 20.12 -3.45 -8.08
C ALA A 39 20.50 -3.58 -6.59
N TYR A 40 21.49 -2.81 -6.13
CA TYR A 40 21.93 -2.82 -4.74
C TYR A 40 20.81 -2.46 -3.74
N ILE A 41 19.86 -1.58 -4.12
CA ILE A 41 18.71 -1.22 -3.26
C ILE A 41 17.77 -2.42 -3.13
N TYR A 42 17.54 -3.13 -4.23
CA TYR A 42 16.71 -4.32 -4.25
C TYR A 42 17.29 -5.43 -3.40
N ASP A 43 18.60 -5.66 -3.50
CA ASP A 43 19.31 -6.65 -2.70
C ASP A 43 19.25 -6.31 -1.21
N GLU A 44 19.55 -5.06 -0.84
CA GLU A 44 19.51 -4.58 0.54
C GLU A 44 18.10 -4.77 1.14
N VAL A 45 17.06 -4.36 0.42
CA VAL A 45 15.67 -4.54 0.88
C VAL A 45 15.29 -6.01 0.96
N ASN A 46 15.68 -6.83 -0.02
CA ASN A 46 15.36 -8.25 -0.03
C ASN A 46 16.02 -9.02 1.12
N ASN A 47 17.24 -8.63 1.49
CA ASN A 47 17.97 -9.21 2.62
C ASN A 47 17.38 -8.82 3.98
N ASN A 48 16.76 -7.64 4.09
CA ASN A 48 16.27 -7.12 5.37
C ASN A 48 14.77 -7.27 5.61
N LYS A 49 13.92 -7.36 4.57
CA LYS A 49 12.44 -7.40 4.68
C LYS A 49 11.86 -8.56 5.50
N GLU A 50 12.65 -9.61 5.73
CA GLU A 50 12.28 -10.77 6.55
C GLU A 50 12.90 -10.77 7.95
N THR A 51 13.72 -9.77 8.27
CA THR A 51 14.42 -9.73 9.55
C THR A 51 13.46 -9.37 10.69
N LEU A 52 13.48 -10.18 11.76
CA LEU A 52 12.58 -10.05 12.90
C LEU A 52 13.20 -9.25 14.06
N LYS A 53 13.87 -8.12 13.77
CA LYS A 53 14.41 -7.25 14.84
C LYS A 53 13.27 -6.66 15.69
N SER A 54 12.16 -6.26 15.05
CA SER A 54 10.87 -5.97 15.68
C SER A 54 9.78 -5.98 14.61
N SER A 55 8.50 -6.04 15.01
CA SER A 55 7.38 -6.00 14.07
C SER A 55 7.30 -4.67 13.29
N LEU A 56 7.72 -3.57 13.92
CA LEU A 56 7.83 -2.24 13.32
C LEU A 56 8.97 -2.20 12.30
N PHE A 57 10.15 -2.69 12.68
CA PHE A 57 11.32 -2.71 11.80
C PHE A 57 11.05 -3.57 10.56
N ARG A 58 10.46 -4.74 10.75
CA ARG A 58 10.04 -5.61 9.65
C ARG A 58 9.03 -4.92 8.72
N GLN A 59 8.09 -4.16 9.27
CA GLN A 59 7.10 -3.45 8.47
C GLN A 59 7.72 -2.31 7.65
N GLU A 60 8.71 -1.59 8.18
CA GLU A 60 9.37 -0.52 7.42
C GLU A 60 10.20 -1.06 6.24
N TRP A 61 10.90 -2.18 6.43
CA TRP A 61 11.51 -2.89 5.29
C TRP A 61 10.46 -3.50 4.35
N GLY A 62 9.30 -3.91 4.88
CA GLY A 62 8.16 -4.29 4.06
C GLY A 62 7.64 -3.14 3.19
N ILE A 63 7.55 -1.93 3.72
CA ILE A 63 7.17 -0.74 2.96
C ILE A 63 8.19 -0.48 1.84
N ALA A 64 9.49 -0.58 2.14
CA ALA A 64 10.53 -0.49 1.13
C ALA A 64 10.35 -1.57 0.03
N ALA A 65 10.09 -2.82 0.41
CA ALA A 65 9.82 -3.90 -0.55
C ALA A 65 8.57 -3.64 -1.41
N GLY A 66 7.53 -3.08 -0.80
CA GLY A 66 6.32 -2.63 -1.51
C GLY A 66 6.64 -1.57 -2.55
N ILE A 67 7.37 -0.51 -2.18
CA ILE A 67 7.79 0.54 -3.11
C ILE A 67 8.57 -0.02 -4.31
N LEU A 68 9.38 -1.07 -4.08
CA LEU A 68 10.17 -1.74 -5.11
C LEU A 68 9.38 -2.74 -5.98
N GLY A 69 8.07 -2.87 -5.79
CA GLY A 69 7.19 -3.67 -6.65
C GLY A 69 6.60 -4.93 -6.01
N LYS A 70 6.70 -5.10 -4.68
CA LYS A 70 6.13 -6.26 -3.95
C LYS A 70 4.92 -5.84 -3.10
N PRO A 71 3.74 -5.57 -3.71
CA PRO A 71 2.62 -4.89 -3.05
C PRO A 71 2.11 -5.60 -1.80
N GLU A 72 2.23 -6.93 -1.74
CA GLU A 72 1.86 -7.74 -0.59
C GLU A 72 2.58 -7.33 0.70
N TYR A 73 3.75 -6.69 0.60
CA TYR A 73 4.51 -6.22 1.75
C TYR A 73 3.92 -4.95 2.40
N PHE A 74 3.03 -4.21 1.74
CA PHE A 74 2.35 -3.05 2.34
C PHE A 74 1.44 -3.44 3.51
N VAL A 75 0.84 -4.63 3.46
CA VAL A 75 -0.16 -5.11 4.44
C VAL A 75 0.30 -6.34 5.23
N ARG A 76 1.59 -6.68 5.14
CA ARG A 76 2.13 -7.95 5.64
C ARG A 76 2.22 -8.04 7.16
N SER A 77 2.50 -6.94 7.84
CA SER A 77 2.37 -6.84 9.30
C SER A 77 1.22 -5.90 9.61
N LYS A 78 0.52 -6.15 10.73
CA LYS A 78 -0.51 -5.22 11.25
C LYS A 78 0.08 -4.17 12.20
N ASN A 79 1.41 -4.07 12.27
CA ASN A 79 2.13 -3.19 13.19
C ASN A 79 2.95 -2.16 12.40
N HIS A 80 2.30 -1.09 11.91
CA HIS A 80 2.95 0.01 11.16
C HIS A 80 3.43 1.17 12.05
N GLY A 81 3.34 1.04 13.38
CA GLY A 81 3.74 2.07 14.35
C GLY A 81 2.80 3.27 14.44
N PHE A 82 2.18 3.67 13.33
CA PHE A 82 1.20 4.75 13.25
C PHE A 82 0.00 4.35 12.40
N ASN A 83 -1.21 4.66 12.87
CA ASN A 83 -2.46 4.33 12.18
C ASN A 83 -2.56 4.99 10.80
N ALA A 84 -2.09 6.24 10.67
CA ALA A 84 -2.10 6.96 9.39
C ALA A 84 -1.24 6.25 8.32
N ARG A 85 -0.05 5.78 8.71
CA ARG A 85 0.86 5.05 7.81
C ARG A 85 0.29 3.70 7.41
N MET A 86 -0.36 3.00 8.34
CA MET A 86 -1.11 1.79 8.04
C MET A 86 -2.21 2.05 7.00
N ILE A 87 -3.04 3.08 7.22
CA ILE A 87 -4.15 3.42 6.32
C ILE A 87 -3.63 3.73 4.91
N GLN A 88 -2.56 4.53 4.79
CA GLN A 88 -1.90 4.81 3.51
C GLN A 88 -1.43 3.52 2.81
N CYS A 89 -0.77 2.61 3.55
CA CYS A 89 -0.33 1.33 3.00
C CYS A 89 -1.51 0.48 2.52
N PHE A 90 -2.60 0.40 3.28
CA PHE A 90 -3.81 -0.34 2.91
C PHE A 90 -4.48 0.23 1.67
N ILE A 91 -4.62 1.55 1.59
CA ILE A 91 -5.23 2.22 0.43
C ILE A 91 -4.37 1.97 -0.80
N LEU A 92 -3.05 2.19 -0.73
CA LEU A 92 -2.16 1.90 -1.84
C LEU A 92 -2.23 0.43 -2.26
N TYR A 93 -2.24 -0.50 -1.31
CA TYR A 93 -2.42 -1.92 -1.58
C TYR A 93 -3.74 -2.22 -2.32
N ILE A 94 -4.85 -1.60 -1.91
CA ILE A 94 -6.14 -1.73 -2.59
C ILE A 94 -6.08 -1.18 -4.01
N GLN A 95 -5.48 -0.01 -4.21
CA GLN A 95 -5.31 0.60 -5.53
C GLN A 95 -4.47 -0.31 -6.44
N LEU A 96 -3.41 -0.92 -5.91
CA LEU A 96 -2.53 -1.79 -6.69
C LEU A 96 -3.15 -3.14 -7.04
N THR A 97 -3.88 -3.76 -6.09
CA THR A 97 -4.22 -5.20 -6.14
C THR A 97 -5.72 -5.50 -6.07
N GLY A 98 -6.59 -4.50 -5.93
CA GLY A 98 -7.99 -4.72 -5.57
C GLY A 98 -8.20 -5.15 -4.11
N GLY A 99 -7.16 -5.09 -3.28
CA GLY A 99 -7.20 -5.51 -1.88
C GLY A 99 -7.08 -7.03 -1.72
N GLY A 100 -6.38 -7.70 -2.63
CA GLY A 100 -6.30 -9.17 -2.70
C GLY A 100 -7.52 -9.84 -3.33
N TYR A 101 -8.42 -9.05 -3.93
CA TYR A 101 -9.62 -9.52 -4.64
C TYR A 101 -9.53 -9.15 -6.12
N GLU A 102 -8.51 -9.64 -6.81
CA GLU A 102 -8.20 -9.26 -8.21
C GLU A 102 -9.43 -9.38 -9.14
N GLU A 103 -10.23 -10.45 -8.99
CA GLU A 103 -11.46 -10.68 -9.77
C GLU A 103 -12.58 -9.66 -9.51
N LEU A 104 -12.60 -9.05 -8.32
CA LEU A 104 -13.65 -8.11 -7.88
C LEU A 104 -13.19 -6.64 -7.97
N GLY A 105 -11.90 -6.42 -8.21
CA GLY A 105 -11.30 -5.12 -8.47
C GLY A 105 -11.27 -4.15 -7.29
N ILE A 106 -10.78 -2.94 -7.58
CA ILE A 106 -10.49 -1.89 -6.59
C ILE A 106 -11.73 -1.47 -5.80
N LYS A 107 -12.91 -1.44 -6.43
CA LYS A 107 -14.17 -1.08 -5.76
C LYS A 107 -14.47 -2.01 -4.60
N ARG A 108 -14.29 -3.33 -4.75
CA ARG A 108 -14.52 -4.28 -3.66
C ARG A 108 -13.54 -4.06 -2.51
N GLY A 109 -12.26 -3.81 -2.81
CA GLY A 109 -11.26 -3.45 -1.81
C GLY A 109 -11.68 -2.24 -0.97
N ILE A 110 -12.26 -1.21 -1.58
CA ILE A 110 -12.73 -0.01 -0.88
C ILE A 110 -13.93 -0.31 0.03
N TYR A 111 -14.91 -1.08 -0.46
CA TYR A 111 -16.03 -1.51 0.39
C TYR A 111 -15.54 -2.32 1.59
N ASN A 112 -14.59 -3.24 1.38
CA ASN A 112 -13.99 -4.01 2.47
C ASN A 112 -13.22 -3.13 3.46
N TYR A 113 -12.53 -2.09 2.99
CA TYR A 113 -11.90 -1.09 3.87
C TYR A 113 -12.95 -0.36 4.71
N ALA A 114 -14.05 0.09 4.11
CA ALA A 114 -15.13 0.77 4.83
C ALA A 114 -15.82 -0.15 5.84
N ASP A 115 -16.15 -1.38 5.45
CA ASP A 115 -16.84 -2.35 6.29
C ASP A 115 -15.96 -2.81 7.47
N ASN A 116 -14.74 -3.26 7.19
CA ASN A 116 -13.92 -3.91 8.21
C ASN A 116 -13.14 -2.91 9.06
N LEU A 117 -12.54 -1.90 8.43
CA LEU A 117 -11.61 -1.01 9.11
C LEU A 117 -12.34 0.15 9.81
N LEU A 118 -13.38 0.70 9.16
CA LEU A 118 -14.11 1.86 9.66
C LEU A 118 -15.40 1.48 10.40
N GLU A 119 -16.18 0.53 9.91
CA GLU A 119 -17.50 0.22 10.49
C GLU A 119 -17.43 -0.78 11.65
N ILE A 120 -16.56 -1.79 11.55
CA ILE A 120 -16.33 -2.75 12.64
C ILE A 120 -15.25 -2.24 13.60
N GLY A 121 -14.24 -1.54 13.08
CA GLY A 121 -13.06 -1.15 13.83
C GLY A 121 -12.16 -2.36 14.07
N ILE A 122 -10.91 -2.31 13.59
CA ILE A 122 -9.95 -3.36 13.87
C ILE A 122 -9.18 -2.96 15.12
N GLY A 123 -9.54 -3.53 16.28
CA GLY A 123 -8.84 -3.29 17.56
C GLY A 123 -7.33 -3.57 17.49
N MET A 124 -6.89 -4.47 16.60
CA MET A 124 -5.46 -4.73 16.36
C MET A 124 -4.72 -3.58 15.68
N ALA A 125 -5.43 -2.64 15.06
CA ALA A 125 -4.88 -1.46 14.39
C ALA A 125 -5.08 -0.17 15.20
N GLY A 126 -5.70 -0.23 16.38
CA GLY A 126 -6.03 0.97 17.16
C GLY A 126 -6.99 1.93 16.46
N ILE A 127 -7.81 1.43 15.53
CA ILE A 127 -8.75 2.25 14.74
C ILE A 127 -10.12 2.20 15.40
N HIS A 128 -10.62 3.37 15.80
CA HIS A 128 -11.96 3.51 16.35
C HIS A 128 -13.01 3.33 15.26
N LYS A 129 -14.09 2.62 15.61
CA LYS A 129 -15.29 2.52 14.79
C LYS A 129 -15.81 3.91 14.44
N ASN A 130 -15.96 4.18 13.15
CA ASN A 130 -16.48 5.42 12.57
C ASN A 130 -17.45 5.12 11.41
N PRO A 131 -18.74 4.88 11.71
CA PRO A 131 -19.75 4.56 10.70
C PRO A 131 -20.02 5.72 9.72
N LEU A 132 -19.82 6.97 10.16
CA LEU A 132 -19.99 8.14 9.30
C LEU A 132 -18.91 8.18 8.21
N ARG A 133 -17.64 7.94 8.58
CA ARG A 133 -16.55 7.82 7.60
C ARG A 133 -16.72 6.61 6.70
N ALA A 134 -17.20 5.48 7.24
CA ALA A 134 -17.52 4.31 6.42
C ALA A 134 -18.57 4.64 5.35
N LYS A 135 -19.65 5.33 5.73
CA LYS A 135 -20.69 5.78 4.79
C LYS A 135 -20.13 6.73 3.74
N LEU A 136 -19.32 7.71 4.13
CA LEU A 136 -18.67 8.65 3.22
C LEU A 136 -17.83 7.91 2.15
N VAL A 137 -17.00 6.95 2.58
CA VAL A 137 -16.17 6.14 1.68
C VAL A 137 -17.04 5.32 0.71
N LYS A 138 -18.11 4.70 1.21
CA LYS A 138 -19.05 3.91 0.38
C LYS A 138 -19.78 4.78 -0.64
N ASP A 139 -20.21 5.97 -0.26
CA ASP A 139 -20.91 6.89 -1.16
C ASP A 139 -19.96 7.47 -2.22
N LEU A 140 -18.71 7.78 -1.85
CA LEU A 140 -17.68 8.16 -2.81
C LEU A 140 -17.39 7.02 -3.81
N ALA A 141 -17.23 5.78 -3.33
CA ALA A 141 -16.93 4.60 -4.16
C ALA A 141 -17.95 4.32 -5.28
N LYS A 142 -19.19 4.83 -5.16
CA LYS A 142 -20.23 4.71 -6.19
C LYS A 142 -20.01 5.63 -7.38
N THR A 143 -19.47 6.82 -7.15
CA THR A 143 -19.40 7.91 -8.14
C THR A 143 -17.99 8.15 -8.65
N ILE A 144 -16.98 7.87 -7.82
CA ILE A 144 -15.58 8.07 -8.14
C ILE A 144 -15.14 7.27 -9.37
N GLN A 145 -14.45 7.97 -10.26
CA GLN A 145 -13.85 7.39 -11.46
C GLN A 145 -12.33 7.30 -11.27
N PRO A 146 -11.71 6.23 -11.77
CA PRO A 146 -10.26 6.16 -11.79
C PRO A 146 -9.67 7.20 -12.74
N ASP A 147 -8.45 7.65 -12.44
CA ASP A 147 -7.64 8.41 -13.40
C ASP A 147 -7.08 7.52 -14.52
N GLU A 148 -6.25 8.09 -15.40
CA GLU A 148 -5.64 7.40 -16.54
C GLU A 148 -4.80 6.17 -16.15
N PHE A 149 -4.28 6.13 -14.92
CA PHE A 149 -3.51 5.02 -14.37
C PHE A 149 -4.35 4.08 -13.50
N GLY A 150 -5.68 4.28 -13.41
CA GLY A 150 -6.54 3.43 -12.59
C GLY A 150 -6.53 3.78 -11.11
N MET A 151 -6.00 4.96 -10.70
CA MET A 151 -6.05 5.43 -9.32
C MET A 151 -7.42 6.01 -9.02
N LEU A 152 -8.04 5.61 -7.93
CA LEU A 152 -9.21 6.30 -7.42
C LEU A 152 -8.75 7.47 -6.53
N PRO A 153 -8.92 8.74 -6.97
CA PRO A 153 -8.38 9.91 -6.27
C PRO A 153 -9.07 10.16 -4.93
N PHE A 154 -8.46 10.95 -4.04
CA PHE A 154 -9.02 11.35 -2.74
C PHE A 154 -9.20 10.23 -1.70
N ILE A 155 -9.13 8.95 -2.09
CA ILE A 155 -9.28 7.84 -1.14
C ILE A 155 -8.12 7.82 -0.14
N ASP A 156 -6.92 8.16 -0.59
CA ASP A 156 -5.71 8.36 0.20
C ASP A 156 -5.75 9.60 1.12
N GLU A 157 -6.63 10.55 0.82
CA GLU A 157 -6.83 11.80 1.58
C GLU A 157 -8.00 11.71 2.59
N ILE A 158 -8.85 10.68 2.49
CA ILE A 158 -9.98 10.41 3.41
C ILE A 158 -9.51 9.82 4.73
#